data_AF-A0A936C9B4-F1
#
_entry.id   AF-A0A936C9B4-F1
#
_cell.length_a   1.000
_cell.length_b   1.000
_cell.length_c   1.000
_cell.angle_alpha   90.00
_cell.angle_beta   90.00
_cell.angle_gamma   90.00
#
_symmetry.space_group_name_H-M   'P 1'
#
loop_
_entity.id
_entity.type
_entity.pdbx_description
1 polymer ?
#
loop_
_entity_poly.entity_id
_entity_poly.type
_entity_poly.pdbx_seq_one_letter_code
_entity_poly.pdbx_strand_id
1 'polypeptide(L)'
;MAALTQRCPNLEGTYTMAGGARPPMSQTIFGSYVTGGNRRFPWETMTIAGQGNDSLVLTLARSQRQRDAFRDAVFARGAYYEREYRRMHSPSVRWSSGFATMTDSAYEANLETLYLAPVSSYTLRRGAHYTCKGGWLRVDRVVHDPGPDRNNPRPDTVVGEVLLRKGWKDDLVAMAKVREAREFTVWCGDGCKGIPLGTWTVRTWGRWRSSAVASDGPSPRPWAEPFEAAPVAVSDRAPDTPPEEIARELRPMLPAGLQLQSVSRDGVGYRALLAGRSTTPFTQLVSTLRRSYRFRHERVVGLSRLAHGEWVLALSLGDIWRDSPANPRDPTGPLVRALPDGVRMVGVRGAGKGLEVTLVSQEQPRMDDAVRAIARLSAYDSVAVKSSIRSTYDQAIVAIVYVRERTEP
;
A
#
# COMPACT_ATOMS: atom_id res chain seq x y z
N MET A 1 29.84 36.03 27.50
CA MET A 1 28.50 35.59 27.04
C MET A 1 28.65 35.04 25.63
N ALA A 2 28.73 33.71 25.49
CA ALA A 2 28.88 33.08 24.18
C ALA A 2 27.57 33.19 23.39
N ALA A 3 27.68 33.58 22.12
CA ALA A 3 26.55 33.72 21.21
C ALA A 3 25.76 32.42 21.11
N LEU A 4 24.56 32.38 21.70
CA LEU A 4 23.50 31.41 21.42
C LEU A 4 23.02 31.65 19.99
N THR A 5 23.86 31.28 19.02
CA THR A 5 23.60 31.39 17.59
C THR A 5 22.36 30.58 17.23
N GLN A 6 21.69 30.97 16.15
CA GLN A 6 20.46 30.41 15.56
C GLN A 6 20.54 28.92 15.13
N ARG A 7 21.44 28.14 15.73
CA ARG A 7 21.65 26.71 15.46
C ARG A 7 20.54 25.89 16.11
N CYS A 8 20.05 24.92 15.37
CA CYS A 8 19.10 23.94 15.87
C CYS A 8 19.76 23.02 16.91
N PRO A 9 19.00 22.58 17.94
CA PRO A 9 19.51 21.56 18.86
C PRO A 9 19.72 20.25 18.12
N ASN A 10 20.71 19.46 18.58
CA ASN A 10 20.79 18.06 18.18
C ASN A 10 19.69 17.27 18.92
N LEU A 11 18.75 16.70 18.16
CA LEU A 11 17.68 15.84 18.68
C LEU A 11 17.93 14.35 18.33
N GLU A 12 19.10 14.01 17.81
CA GLU A 12 19.40 12.64 17.41
C GLU A 12 19.33 11.70 18.61
N GLY A 13 18.59 10.62 18.41
CA GLY A 13 18.34 9.61 19.43
C GLY A 13 17.04 8.84 19.18
N THR A 14 16.86 7.81 19.99
CA THR A 14 15.68 6.97 19.96
C THR A 14 14.91 7.12 21.26
N TYR A 15 13.61 7.36 21.14
CA TYR A 15 12.74 7.73 22.24
C TYR A 15 11.59 6.74 22.37
N THR A 16 11.31 6.30 23.59
CA THR A 16 10.14 5.45 23.86
C THR A 16 8.86 6.25 23.64
N MET A 17 7.89 5.62 22.99
CA MET A 17 6.54 6.13 22.74
C MET A 17 5.50 5.36 23.56
N ALA A 18 5.91 4.69 24.64
CA ALA A 18 5.01 4.00 25.55
C ALA A 18 3.90 4.95 26.06
N GLY A 19 2.66 4.70 25.62
CA GLY A 19 1.50 5.56 25.91
C GLY A 19 1.21 6.66 24.87
N GLY A 20 1.81 6.59 23.68
CA GLY A 20 1.56 7.45 22.52
C GLY A 20 2.25 8.82 22.57
N ALA A 21 1.95 9.67 21.61
CA ALA A 21 2.29 11.09 21.72
C ALA A 21 1.38 11.70 22.80
N ARG A 22 1.91 11.92 24.00
CA ARG A 22 1.23 12.69 25.04
C ARG A 22 1.44 14.18 24.80
N PRO A 23 0.58 15.08 25.31
CA PRO A 23 0.90 16.50 25.30
C PRO A 23 2.28 16.75 25.96
N PRO A 24 3.08 17.67 25.42
CA PRO A 24 2.77 18.54 24.29
C PRO A 24 3.09 17.94 22.90
N MET A 25 3.71 16.76 22.80
CA MET A 25 4.14 16.21 21.50
C MET A 25 2.97 15.85 20.58
N SER A 26 1.84 15.36 21.10
CA SER A 26 0.63 15.11 20.28
C SER A 26 0.08 16.35 19.59
N GLN A 27 0.46 17.54 20.05
CA GLN A 27 -0.04 18.82 19.55
C GLN A 27 0.91 19.43 18.51
N THR A 28 1.77 18.60 17.92
CA THR A 28 2.76 18.97 16.91
C THR A 28 2.64 18.05 15.70
N ILE A 29 3.33 18.40 14.62
CA ILE A 29 3.47 17.51 13.46
C ILE A 29 4.19 16.19 13.78
N PHE A 30 5.08 16.16 14.79
CA PHE A 30 5.66 14.90 15.29
C PHE A 30 4.54 14.02 15.87
N GLY A 31 3.65 14.66 16.62
CA GLY A 31 2.46 14.04 17.20
C GLY A 31 1.56 13.40 16.16
N SER A 32 1.25 14.08 15.06
CA SER A 32 0.35 13.54 14.03
C SER A 32 0.89 12.26 13.39
N TYR A 33 2.21 12.13 13.18
CA TYR A 33 2.79 10.89 12.66
C TYR A 33 2.75 9.75 13.67
N VAL A 34 3.00 10.07 14.94
CA VAL A 34 2.93 9.08 16.03
C VAL A 34 1.49 8.62 16.27
N THR A 35 0.50 9.51 16.18
CA THR A 35 -0.90 9.20 16.47
C THR A 35 -1.67 8.66 15.27
N GLY A 36 -1.16 8.85 14.04
CA GLY A 36 -1.76 8.34 12.80
C GLY A 36 -1.73 6.81 12.66
N GLY A 37 -1.13 6.09 13.60
CA GLY A 37 -1.12 4.62 13.62
C GLY A 37 -2.39 3.97 14.20
N ASN A 38 -2.38 2.63 14.22
CA ASN A 38 -3.41 1.84 14.89
C ASN A 38 -3.44 2.17 16.40
N ARG A 39 -4.53 2.75 16.92
CA ARG A 39 -4.64 3.16 18.34
C ARG A 39 -4.43 2.01 19.33
N ARG A 40 -4.82 0.79 18.96
CA ARG A 40 -4.64 -0.42 19.79
C ARG A 40 -3.20 -0.93 19.73
N PHE A 41 -2.49 -0.67 18.65
CA PHE A 41 -1.11 -1.10 18.42
C PHE A 41 -0.25 0.12 18.02
N PRO A 42 0.00 1.05 18.98
CA PRO A 42 0.68 2.29 18.71
C PRO A 42 2.17 2.06 18.44
N TRP A 43 2.82 3.01 17.77
CA TRP A 43 4.28 3.02 17.64
C TRP A 43 4.95 2.96 19.02
N GLU A 44 5.99 2.14 19.15
CA GLU A 44 6.67 1.89 20.44
C GLU A 44 7.89 2.77 20.64
N THR A 45 8.57 3.13 19.54
CA THR A 45 9.72 4.03 19.56
C THR A 45 9.69 4.98 18.38
N MET A 46 10.32 6.14 18.57
CA MET A 46 10.59 7.14 17.54
C MET A 46 12.10 7.41 17.54
N THR A 47 12.74 7.18 16.41
CA THR A 47 14.14 7.55 16.17
C THR A 47 14.16 8.84 15.38
N ILE A 48 14.89 9.85 15.87
CA ILE A 48 15.15 11.09 15.15
C ILE A 48 16.61 11.02 14.66
N ALA A 49 16.82 11.23 13.38
CA ALA A 49 18.15 11.28 12.75
C ALA A 49 18.29 12.54 11.90
N GLY A 50 19.51 13.00 11.69
CA GLY A 50 19.81 14.11 10.79
C GLY A 50 20.05 15.44 11.51
N GLN A 51 20.34 16.46 10.71
CA GLN A 51 20.77 17.76 11.20
C GLN A 51 19.59 18.74 11.20
N GLY A 52 19.19 19.21 12.38
CA GLY A 52 18.08 20.17 12.50
C GLY A 52 18.28 21.46 11.66
N ASN A 53 19.49 21.81 11.26
CA ASN A 53 19.69 22.98 10.40
C ASN A 53 19.17 22.78 8.96
N ASP A 54 18.94 21.54 8.53
CA ASP A 54 18.49 21.17 7.19
C ASP A 54 17.20 20.31 7.27
N SER A 55 17.35 19.05 7.66
CA SER A 55 16.28 18.08 7.70
C SER A 55 16.45 17.05 8.81
N LEU A 56 15.33 16.56 9.33
CA LEU A 56 15.24 15.49 10.31
C LEU A 56 14.45 14.34 9.70
N VAL A 57 14.91 13.11 9.93
CA VAL A 57 14.18 11.89 9.58
C VAL A 57 13.64 11.29 10.87
N LEU A 58 12.32 11.13 10.93
CA LEU A 58 11.62 10.46 12.02
C LEU A 58 11.33 9.03 11.56
N THR A 59 11.84 8.05 12.29
CA THR A 59 11.55 6.63 12.05
C THR A 59 10.79 6.06 13.24
N LEU A 60 9.53 5.69 13.01
CA LEU A 60 8.66 5.06 13.99
C LEU A 60 8.78 3.54 13.84
N ALA A 61 8.83 2.82 14.97
CA ALA A 61 9.02 1.37 14.95
C ALA A 61 8.13 0.62 15.95
N ARG A 62 7.79 -0.61 15.57
CA ARG A 62 7.14 -1.64 16.40
C ARG A 62 7.98 -2.90 16.47
N SER A 63 8.02 -3.51 17.63
CA SER A 63 8.64 -4.79 17.91
C SER A 63 7.89 -5.94 17.26
N GLN A 64 8.59 -7.06 17.09
CA GLN A 64 7.97 -8.31 16.64
C GLN A 64 6.85 -8.73 17.61
N ARG A 65 7.06 -8.57 18.92
CA ARG A 65 6.06 -8.87 19.96
C ARG A 65 4.74 -8.13 19.73
N GLN A 66 4.78 -6.83 19.41
CA GLN A 66 3.56 -6.07 19.16
C GLN A 66 2.87 -6.50 17.86
N ARG A 67 3.65 -6.84 16.82
CA ARG A 67 3.11 -7.36 15.55
C ARG A 67 2.46 -8.73 15.73
N ASP A 68 3.04 -9.60 16.55
CA ASP A 68 2.45 -10.91 16.90
C ASP A 68 1.14 -10.72 17.67
N ALA A 69 1.10 -9.81 18.65
CA ALA A 69 -0.13 -9.49 19.36
C ALA A 69 -1.23 -8.93 18.43
N PHE A 70 -0.85 -8.18 17.39
CA PHE A 70 -1.79 -7.73 16.35
C PHE A 70 -2.31 -8.92 15.52
N ARG A 71 -1.43 -9.80 15.07
CA ARG A 71 -1.81 -11.03 14.34
C ARG A 71 -2.79 -11.86 15.17
N ASP A 72 -2.48 -12.10 16.44
CA ASP A 72 -3.31 -12.91 17.32
C ASP A 72 -4.68 -12.23 17.54
N ALA A 73 -4.72 -10.89 17.64
CA ALA A 73 -5.96 -10.13 17.70
C ALA A 73 -6.77 -10.14 16.39
N VAL A 74 -6.12 -10.27 15.22
CA VAL A 74 -6.79 -10.50 13.93
C VAL A 74 -7.38 -11.91 13.89
N PHE A 75 -6.63 -12.92 14.33
CA PHE A 75 -7.06 -14.32 14.32
C PHE A 75 -8.22 -14.56 15.28
N ALA A 76 -8.22 -13.89 16.43
CA ALA A 76 -9.32 -13.91 17.39
C ALA A 76 -10.66 -13.39 16.83
N ARG A 77 -10.67 -12.70 15.68
CA ARG A 77 -11.92 -12.28 15.00
C ARG A 77 -12.61 -13.42 14.25
N GLY A 78 -11.94 -14.56 14.08
CA GLY A 78 -12.49 -15.77 13.48
C GLY A 78 -11.74 -16.25 12.23
N ALA A 79 -12.08 -17.47 11.80
CA ALA A 79 -11.37 -18.23 10.78
C ALA A 79 -11.25 -17.53 9.41
N TYR A 80 -12.20 -16.65 9.07
CA TYR A 80 -12.13 -15.86 7.84
C TYR A 80 -10.92 -14.90 7.85
N TYR A 81 -10.75 -14.12 8.91
CA TYR A 81 -9.67 -13.14 9.02
C TYR A 81 -8.30 -13.80 9.13
N GLU A 82 -8.22 -14.93 9.83
CA GLU A 82 -7.01 -15.75 9.89
C GLU A 82 -6.60 -16.25 8.50
N ARG A 83 -7.54 -16.84 7.74
CA ARG A 83 -7.28 -17.28 6.37
C ARG A 83 -6.84 -16.13 5.48
N GLU A 84 -7.52 -14.99 5.53
CA GLU A 84 -7.18 -13.86 4.67
C GLU A 84 -5.81 -13.27 5.02
N TYR A 85 -5.48 -13.15 6.32
CA TYR A 85 -4.15 -12.73 6.74
C TYR A 85 -3.06 -13.69 6.23
N ARG A 86 -3.24 -15.00 6.42
CA ARG A 86 -2.28 -16.01 5.95
C ARG A 86 -2.15 -16.01 4.43
N ARG A 87 -3.27 -15.85 3.73
CA ARG A 87 -3.34 -15.76 2.27
C ARG A 87 -2.55 -14.56 1.76
N MET A 88 -2.78 -13.35 2.29
CA MET A 88 -2.04 -12.16 1.87
C MET A 88 -0.54 -12.22 2.19
N HIS A 89 -0.14 -13.02 3.17
CA HIS A 89 1.26 -13.25 3.51
C HIS A 89 1.87 -14.48 2.82
N SER A 90 1.15 -15.16 1.90
CA SER A 90 1.70 -16.31 1.18
C SER A 90 2.41 -15.89 -0.12
N PRO A 91 3.50 -16.57 -0.51
CA PRO A 91 4.17 -16.29 -1.78
C PRO A 91 3.27 -16.52 -3.00
N SER A 92 2.43 -17.56 -2.93
CA SER A 92 1.50 -17.89 -4.01
C SER A 92 0.54 -16.75 -4.34
N VAL A 93 0.14 -15.94 -3.36
CA VAL A 93 -0.77 -14.81 -3.55
C VAL A 93 -0.01 -13.58 -4.04
N ARG A 94 1.19 -13.32 -3.50
CA ARG A 94 2.12 -12.29 -4.01
C ARG A 94 2.36 -12.42 -5.51
N TRP A 95 2.43 -13.64 -6.01
CA TRP A 95 2.65 -13.97 -7.42
C TRP A 95 1.37 -14.32 -8.19
N SER A 96 0.20 -14.06 -7.62
CA SER A 96 -1.09 -14.26 -8.29
C SER A 96 -1.67 -12.95 -8.81
N SER A 97 -2.48 -13.02 -9.87
CA SER A 97 -3.33 -11.90 -10.34
C SER A 97 -2.58 -10.57 -10.38
N GLY A 98 -3.23 -9.43 -10.11
CA GLY A 98 -2.60 -8.09 -10.13
C GLY A 98 -1.36 -7.93 -9.24
N PHE A 99 -1.19 -8.75 -8.18
CA PHE A 99 -0.03 -8.65 -7.31
C PHE A 99 1.26 -9.06 -8.00
N ALA A 100 1.22 -10.03 -8.92
CA ALA A 100 2.40 -10.47 -9.67
C ALA A 100 3.07 -9.35 -10.49
N THR A 101 2.32 -8.28 -10.81
CA THR A 101 2.82 -7.09 -11.53
C THR A 101 3.32 -5.97 -10.62
N MET A 102 3.22 -6.13 -9.30
CA MET A 102 3.79 -5.20 -8.33
C MET A 102 5.24 -5.56 -8.02
N THR A 103 6.09 -4.56 -7.77
CA THR A 103 7.41 -4.80 -7.17
C THR A 103 7.26 -5.28 -5.73
N ASP A 104 8.32 -5.88 -5.17
CA ASP A 104 8.30 -6.32 -3.77
C ASP A 104 8.06 -5.15 -2.82
N SER A 105 8.64 -3.98 -3.09
CA SER A 105 8.40 -2.76 -2.32
C SER A 105 6.95 -2.27 -2.41
N ALA A 106 6.33 -2.34 -3.59
CA ALA A 106 4.94 -1.93 -3.78
C ALA A 106 3.97 -2.90 -3.10
N TYR A 107 4.25 -4.20 -3.15
CA TYR A 107 3.45 -5.20 -2.45
C TYR A 107 3.58 -5.06 -0.93
N GLU A 108 4.80 -4.84 -0.43
CA GLU A 108 5.06 -4.57 0.99
C GLU A 108 4.29 -3.34 1.48
N ALA A 109 4.36 -2.21 0.75
CA ALA A 109 3.60 -1.01 1.08
C ALA A 109 2.07 -1.23 1.09
N ASN A 110 1.55 -2.09 0.20
CA ASN A 110 0.14 -2.47 0.19
C ASN A 110 -0.22 -3.30 1.44
N LEU A 111 0.62 -4.26 1.83
CA LEU A 111 0.43 -5.00 3.07
C LEU A 111 0.48 -4.09 4.30
N GLU A 112 1.39 -3.13 4.33
CA GLU A 112 1.52 -2.16 5.42
C GLU A 112 0.30 -1.22 5.54
N THR A 113 -0.44 -1.03 4.45
CA THR A 113 -1.70 -0.28 4.45
C THR A 113 -2.85 -1.12 5.01
N LEU A 114 -2.88 -2.41 4.69
CA LEU A 114 -3.94 -3.35 5.13
C LEU A 114 -3.71 -3.88 6.56
N TYR A 115 -2.45 -3.97 6.97
CA TYR A 115 -2.02 -4.57 8.23
C TYR A 115 -1.15 -3.59 9.03
N LEU A 116 -0.41 -4.10 10.01
CA LEU A 116 0.37 -3.29 10.91
C LEU A 116 1.80 -3.10 10.37
N ALA A 117 2.10 -1.90 9.87
CA ALA A 117 3.43 -1.55 9.40
C ALA A 117 4.50 -1.73 10.51
N PRO A 118 5.63 -2.40 10.23
CA PRO A 118 6.70 -2.61 11.20
C PRO A 118 7.47 -1.31 11.49
N VAL A 119 7.69 -0.51 10.46
CA VAL A 119 8.46 0.74 10.49
C VAL A 119 7.76 1.76 9.59
N SER A 120 7.87 3.04 9.93
CA SER A 120 7.42 4.13 9.05
C SER A 120 8.37 5.32 9.20
N SER A 121 8.73 5.96 8.10
CA SER A 121 9.70 7.06 8.07
C SER A 121 9.12 8.33 7.46
N TYR A 122 9.41 9.47 8.10
CA TYR A 122 8.95 10.80 7.69
C TYR A 122 10.12 11.77 7.64
N THR A 123 10.19 12.58 6.60
CA THR A 123 11.23 13.62 6.48
C THR A 123 10.65 14.99 6.83
N LEU A 124 11.17 15.61 7.88
CA LEU A 124 10.85 16.96 8.30
C LEU A 124 11.94 17.93 7.84
N ARG A 125 11.57 18.93 7.07
CA ARG A 125 12.43 20.01 6.59
C ARG A 125 12.27 21.29 7.41
N ARG A 126 13.38 21.97 7.71
CA ARG A 126 13.39 23.30 8.33
C ARG A 126 12.67 24.32 7.45
N GLY A 127 11.98 25.29 8.06
CA GLY A 127 11.19 26.31 7.38
C GLY A 127 9.82 25.82 6.92
N ALA A 128 9.69 24.54 6.55
CA ALA A 128 8.42 23.93 6.22
C ALA A 128 7.70 23.32 7.43
N HIS A 129 8.42 22.58 8.28
CA HIS A 129 7.80 21.81 9.38
C HIS A 129 8.22 22.30 10.77
N TYR A 130 9.39 22.94 10.86
CA TYR A 130 9.91 23.46 12.11
C TYR A 130 10.88 24.62 11.86
N THR A 131 11.12 25.40 12.90
CA THR A 131 12.15 26.45 12.94
C THR A 131 13.04 26.25 14.16
N CYS A 132 14.11 27.05 14.32
CA CYS A 132 15.01 26.94 15.46
C CYS A 132 15.24 28.30 16.08
N LYS A 133 15.16 28.37 17.41
CA LYS A 133 15.32 29.62 18.17
C LYS A 133 15.87 29.33 19.56
N GLY A 134 16.98 29.99 19.91
CA GLY A 134 17.56 29.94 21.27
C GLY A 134 17.94 28.53 21.75
N GLY A 135 18.45 27.67 20.86
CA GLY A 135 18.79 26.29 21.20
C GLY A 135 17.59 25.34 21.30
N TRP A 136 16.42 25.75 20.82
CA TRP A 136 15.22 24.91 20.73
C TRP A 136 14.81 24.72 19.28
N LEU A 137 14.29 23.54 18.98
CA LEU A 137 13.51 23.29 17.77
C LEU A 137 12.06 23.70 18.07
N ARG A 138 11.52 24.61 17.29
CA ARG A 138 10.17 25.15 17.44
C ARG A 138 9.27 24.54 16.38
N VAL A 139 8.15 23.98 16.84
CA VAL A 139 7.04 23.51 16.01
C VAL A 139 5.81 24.32 16.38
N ASP A 140 5.01 24.68 15.39
CA ASP A 140 3.74 25.34 15.66
C ASP A 140 2.78 24.35 16.32
N ARG A 141 2.07 24.83 17.36
CA ARG A 141 1.02 24.05 18.02
C ARG A 141 -0.26 24.28 17.27
N VAL A 142 -0.76 23.22 16.64
CA VAL A 142 -1.97 23.26 15.84
C VAL A 142 -3.12 22.62 16.62
N VAL A 143 -4.25 23.31 16.70
CA VAL A 143 -5.51 22.72 17.15
C VAL A 143 -6.37 22.46 15.93
N HIS A 144 -6.68 21.18 15.73
CA HIS A 144 -7.62 20.73 14.72
C HIS A 144 -9.04 20.98 15.23
N ASP A 145 -9.78 21.85 14.54
CA ASP A 145 -11.22 22.04 14.72
C ASP A 145 -11.94 21.32 13.57
N PRO A 146 -12.43 20.09 13.80
CA PRO A 146 -13.12 19.35 12.75
C PRO A 146 -14.41 20.03 12.28
N GLY A 147 -14.88 21.08 12.98
CA GLY A 147 -16.13 21.74 12.69
C GLY A 147 -17.35 20.82 12.89
N PRO A 148 -18.56 21.32 12.62
CA PRO A 148 -19.77 20.50 12.65
C PRO A 148 -19.87 19.55 11.44
N ASP A 149 -19.21 19.87 10.32
CA ASP A 149 -19.18 19.06 9.11
C ASP A 149 -17.80 18.44 8.91
N ARG A 150 -17.73 17.11 9.07
CA ARG A 150 -16.48 16.34 8.92
C ARG A 150 -15.90 16.37 7.50
N ASN A 151 -16.73 16.64 6.49
CA ASN A 151 -16.29 16.72 5.10
C ASN A 151 -15.78 18.12 4.72
N ASN A 152 -16.03 19.12 5.58
CA ASN A 152 -15.53 20.48 5.43
C ASN A 152 -14.97 20.99 6.77
N PRO A 153 -13.84 20.40 7.24
CA PRO A 153 -13.25 20.79 8.50
C PRO A 153 -12.81 22.25 8.45
N ARG A 154 -12.93 22.94 9.59
CA ARG A 154 -12.44 24.32 9.67
C ARG A 154 -10.92 24.33 9.55
N PRO A 155 -10.33 25.44 9.07
CA PRO A 155 -8.88 25.58 9.03
C PRO A 155 -8.27 25.38 10.41
N ASP A 156 -7.23 24.57 10.45
CA ASP A 156 -6.37 24.37 11.60
C ASP A 156 -5.83 25.70 12.13
N THR A 157 -5.93 25.93 13.44
CA THR A 157 -5.48 27.19 14.06
C THR A 157 -4.19 26.99 14.84
N VAL A 158 -3.21 27.87 14.60
CA VAL A 158 -1.97 27.94 15.38
C VAL A 158 -2.25 28.70 16.67
N VAL A 159 -2.25 27.98 17.79
CA VAL A 159 -2.63 28.52 19.12
C VAL A 159 -1.45 28.61 20.08
N GLY A 160 -0.24 28.30 19.62
CA GLY A 160 0.98 28.37 20.41
C GLY A 160 2.17 27.73 19.72
N GLU A 161 3.21 27.45 20.49
CA GLU A 161 4.41 26.79 20.02
C GLU A 161 4.78 25.61 20.93
N VAL A 162 5.36 24.57 20.35
CA VAL A 162 6.02 23.49 21.09
C VAL A 162 7.51 23.57 20.81
N LEU A 163 8.28 23.66 21.90
CA LEU A 163 9.73 23.72 21.87
C LEU A 163 10.31 22.38 22.26
N LEU A 164 11.13 21.81 21.38
CA LEU A 164 11.79 20.51 21.51
C LEU A 164 13.29 20.71 21.71
N ARG A 165 13.87 19.95 22.65
CA ARG A 165 15.31 19.83 22.84
C ARG A 165 15.68 18.48 23.43
N LYS A 166 16.95 18.13 23.34
CA LYS A 166 17.54 17.05 24.14
C LYS A 166 17.70 17.51 25.60
N GLY A 167 17.23 16.70 26.52
CA GLY A 167 17.27 16.91 27.95
C GLY A 167 18.36 16.08 28.63
N TRP A 168 18.20 15.86 29.94
CA TRP A 168 19.09 15.05 30.75
C TRP A 168 18.98 13.56 30.37
N LYS A 169 20.10 12.81 30.40
CA LYS A 169 20.18 11.38 30.02
C LYS A 169 19.70 11.12 28.59
N ASP A 170 19.98 12.06 27.70
CA ASP A 170 19.62 12.00 26.28
C ASP A 170 18.12 11.97 25.98
N ASP A 171 17.25 12.21 26.96
CA ASP A 171 15.79 12.20 26.77
C ASP A 171 15.31 13.35 25.87
N LEU A 172 14.22 13.14 25.14
CA LEU A 172 13.55 14.22 24.42
C LEU A 172 12.66 14.99 25.38
N VAL A 173 12.85 16.29 25.46
CA VAL A 173 12.03 17.20 26.28
C VAL A 173 11.26 18.13 25.35
N ALA A 174 9.97 18.25 25.62
CA ALA A 174 9.09 19.15 24.93
C ALA A 174 8.42 20.13 25.91
N MET A 175 8.27 21.39 25.51
CA MET A 175 7.51 22.39 26.24
C MET A 175 6.50 23.03 25.30
N ALA A 176 5.21 22.87 25.55
CA ALA A 176 4.19 23.72 24.94
C ALA A 176 4.13 25.06 25.66
N LYS A 177 4.05 26.14 24.89
CA LYS A 177 3.78 27.49 25.36
C LYS A 177 2.54 28.01 24.65
N VAL A 178 1.46 28.18 25.40
CA VAL A 178 0.12 28.47 24.86
C VAL A 178 -0.46 29.67 25.59
N ARG A 179 -1.20 30.51 24.85
CA ARG A 179 -2.07 31.52 25.46
C ARG A 179 -3.44 30.89 25.68
N GLU A 180 -3.83 30.74 26.93
CA GLU A 180 -5.09 30.10 27.31
C GLU A 180 -5.95 31.10 28.09
N ALA A 181 -7.24 31.19 27.73
CA ALA A 181 -8.21 31.95 28.50
C ALA A 181 -8.46 31.23 29.83
N ARG A 182 -8.35 31.96 30.94
CA ARG A 182 -8.68 31.43 32.26
C ARG A 182 -10.04 31.96 32.65
N GLU A 183 -10.85 31.10 33.22
CA GLU A 183 -12.14 31.46 33.76
C GLU A 183 -12.22 30.99 35.21
N PHE A 184 -12.82 31.81 36.06
CA PHE A 184 -13.22 31.40 37.40
C PHE A 184 -14.61 30.78 37.31
N THR A 185 -14.69 29.47 37.48
CA THR A 185 -15.97 28.76 37.50
C THR A 185 -16.64 29.00 38.84
N VAL A 186 -17.63 29.90 38.87
CA VAL A 186 -18.56 29.97 40.01
C VAL A 186 -19.49 28.78 39.89
N TRP A 187 -19.51 27.90 40.90
CA TRP A 187 -20.47 26.80 40.90
C TRP A 187 -21.88 27.37 41.09
N CYS A 188 -22.63 27.47 40.00
CA CYS A 188 -24.04 27.84 39.98
C CYS A 188 -24.79 26.98 38.95
N GLY A 189 -24.93 25.68 39.24
CA GLY A 189 -25.71 24.73 38.44
C GLY A 189 -25.28 24.61 36.96
N ASP A 190 -26.15 24.01 36.14
CA ASP A 190 -25.86 23.64 34.73
C ASP A 190 -25.83 24.84 33.74
N GLY A 191 -25.84 26.09 34.24
CA GLY A 191 -26.05 27.28 33.39
C GLY A 191 -24.96 28.35 33.42
N CYS A 192 -23.97 28.26 34.31
CA CYS A 192 -23.03 29.35 34.50
C CYS A 192 -21.81 29.27 33.57
N LYS A 193 -21.62 30.33 32.76
CA LYS A 193 -20.35 30.64 32.09
C LYS A 193 -19.37 31.20 33.13
N GLY A 194 -18.11 30.75 33.10
CA GLY A 194 -17.10 31.20 34.05
C GLY A 194 -16.81 32.69 33.90
N ILE A 195 -16.38 33.34 34.98
CA ILE A 195 -15.96 34.74 34.95
C ILE A 195 -14.58 34.80 34.28
N PRO A 196 -14.40 35.50 33.15
CA PRO A 196 -13.12 35.53 32.45
C PRO A 196 -12.06 36.26 33.29
N LEU A 197 -10.95 35.59 33.57
CA LEU A 197 -9.77 36.11 34.28
C LEU A 197 -8.66 36.59 33.32
N GLY A 198 -8.99 36.70 32.02
CA GLY A 198 -8.07 37.08 30.95
C GLY A 198 -7.29 35.89 30.37
N THR A 199 -6.31 36.21 29.51
CA THR A 199 -5.53 35.21 28.76
C THR A 199 -4.09 35.16 29.22
N TRP A 200 -3.64 34.01 29.71
CA TRP A 200 -2.34 33.85 30.35
C TRP A 200 -1.48 32.87 29.57
N THR A 201 -0.16 33.01 29.67
CA THR A 201 0.76 32.05 29.03
C THR A 201 0.93 30.83 29.92
N VAL A 202 0.43 29.69 29.48
CA VAL A 202 0.56 28.40 30.15
C VAL A 202 1.72 27.63 29.53
N ARG A 203 2.49 26.95 30.38
CA ARG A 203 3.59 26.09 29.97
C ARG A 203 3.33 24.66 30.41
N THR A 204 3.35 23.73 29.46
CA THR A 204 3.18 22.30 29.73
C THR A 204 4.40 21.56 29.25
N TRP A 205 4.95 20.71 30.11
CA TRP A 205 6.17 19.96 29.84
C TRP A 205 5.85 18.49 29.57
N GLY A 206 6.60 17.89 28.65
CA GLY A 206 6.60 16.46 28.40
C GLY A 206 8.03 15.95 28.23
N ARG A 207 8.21 14.67 28.51
CA ARG A 207 9.50 14.00 28.46
C ARG A 207 9.32 12.59 27.89
N TRP A 208 10.17 12.23 26.94
CA TRP A 208 10.25 10.90 26.34
C TRP A 208 11.63 10.34 26.61
N ARG A 209 11.66 9.18 27.27
CA ARG A 209 12.91 8.56 27.69
C ARG A 209 13.68 8.04 26.49
N SER A 210 15.00 8.20 26.52
CA SER A 210 15.89 7.49 25.62
C SER A 210 15.68 5.97 25.75
N SER A 211 15.71 5.26 24.63
CA SER A 211 15.43 3.82 24.55
C SER A 211 16.20 3.20 23.40
N ALA A 212 16.42 1.89 23.45
CA ALA A 212 16.76 1.12 22.25
C ALA A 212 15.59 1.16 21.25
N VAL A 213 15.89 0.98 19.97
CA VAL A 213 14.89 0.87 18.89
C VAL A 213 14.03 -0.36 19.14
N ALA A 214 12.71 -0.24 19.00
CA ALA A 214 11.79 -1.35 19.24
C ALA A 214 11.84 -2.41 18.12
N SER A 215 12.27 -2.05 16.91
CA SER A 215 12.40 -2.98 15.79
C SER A 215 13.55 -3.95 16.04
N ASP A 216 13.24 -5.25 15.98
CA ASP A 216 14.18 -6.35 16.08
C ASP A 216 14.96 -6.62 14.77
N GLY A 217 14.98 -5.65 13.85
CA GLY A 217 15.56 -5.79 12.51
C GLY A 217 14.53 -5.95 11.38
N PRO A 218 14.94 -6.48 10.22
CA PRO A 218 14.07 -6.66 9.06
C PRO A 218 12.82 -7.47 9.42
N SER A 219 11.64 -6.98 9.02
CA SER A 219 10.42 -7.76 9.19
C SER A 219 10.51 -9.01 8.32
N PRO A 220 10.15 -10.20 8.82
CA PRO A 220 10.08 -11.39 7.98
C PRO A 220 9.13 -11.13 6.80
N ARG A 221 9.54 -11.59 5.62
CA ARG A 221 8.77 -11.46 4.37
C ARG A 221 8.33 -12.86 3.90
N PRO A 222 7.39 -13.50 4.61
CA PRO A 222 6.93 -14.85 4.25
C PRO A 222 6.36 -14.92 2.83
N TRP A 223 5.87 -13.80 2.29
CA TRP A 223 5.36 -13.68 0.93
C TRP A 223 6.46 -13.61 -0.15
N ALA A 224 7.73 -13.41 0.25
CA ALA A 224 8.88 -13.39 -0.65
C ALA A 224 9.63 -14.73 -0.70
N GLU A 225 9.19 -15.71 0.09
CA GLU A 225 9.80 -17.03 0.13
C GLU A 225 9.51 -17.86 -1.14
N PRO A 226 10.36 -18.85 -1.46
CA PRO A 226 10.07 -19.83 -2.50
C PRO A 226 8.71 -20.53 -2.31
N PHE A 227 8.08 -20.90 -3.42
CA PHE A 227 6.85 -21.70 -3.42
C PHE A 227 6.68 -22.50 -4.71
N GLU A 228 5.84 -23.52 -4.63
CA GLU A 228 5.32 -24.24 -5.79
C GLU A 228 3.81 -24.39 -5.63
N ALA A 229 3.07 -23.98 -6.65
CA ALA A 229 1.62 -24.15 -6.73
C ALA A 229 1.31 -25.54 -7.29
N ALA A 230 0.12 -26.06 -6.98
CA ALA A 230 -0.37 -27.27 -7.60
C ALA A 230 -0.37 -27.13 -9.15
N PRO A 231 -0.11 -28.22 -9.89
CA PRO A 231 -0.16 -28.21 -11.35
C PRO A 231 -1.51 -27.70 -11.88
N VAL A 232 -1.50 -27.06 -13.04
CA VAL A 232 -2.75 -26.70 -13.73
C VAL A 232 -3.45 -27.99 -14.15
N ALA A 233 -4.78 -28.04 -14.00
CA ALA A 233 -5.60 -29.23 -14.19
C ALA A 233 -5.22 -30.01 -15.47
N VAL A 234 -5.08 -31.33 -15.32
CA VAL A 234 -4.86 -32.26 -16.43
C VAL A 234 -6.17 -32.36 -17.21
N SER A 235 -6.15 -32.09 -18.51
CA SER A 235 -7.23 -32.47 -19.41
C SER A 235 -6.68 -33.33 -20.53
N ASP A 236 -7.55 -34.18 -21.08
CA ASP A 236 -7.20 -35.15 -22.13
C ASP A 236 -6.81 -34.48 -23.46
N ARG A 237 -6.93 -33.15 -23.58
CA ARG A 237 -6.56 -32.41 -24.77
C ARG A 237 -5.17 -31.80 -24.59
N ALA A 238 -4.20 -32.36 -25.32
CA ALA A 238 -2.87 -31.81 -25.42
C ALA A 238 -2.92 -30.39 -26.03
N PRO A 239 -2.03 -29.48 -25.62
CA PRO A 239 -1.96 -28.15 -26.19
C PRO A 239 -1.44 -28.22 -27.63
N ASP A 240 -2.02 -27.39 -28.52
CA ASP A 240 -1.88 -27.50 -29.97
C ASP A 240 -0.55 -26.91 -30.48
N THR A 241 0.09 -26.03 -29.70
CA THR A 241 1.33 -25.35 -30.08
C THR A 241 2.59 -26.20 -29.76
N PRO A 242 3.63 -26.22 -30.61
CA PRO A 242 4.92 -26.80 -30.24
C PRO A 242 5.63 -25.97 -29.14
N PRO A 243 6.26 -26.57 -28.12
CA PRO A 243 7.00 -25.83 -27.09
C PRO A 243 8.08 -24.88 -27.64
N GLU A 244 8.70 -25.22 -28.77
CA GLU A 244 9.70 -24.38 -29.43
C GLU A 244 9.10 -23.07 -29.97
N GLU A 245 7.83 -23.11 -30.38
CA GLU A 245 7.09 -21.93 -30.84
C GLU A 245 6.70 -21.05 -29.64
N ILE A 246 6.28 -21.64 -28.51
CA ILE A 246 6.09 -20.91 -27.25
C ILE A 246 7.38 -20.18 -26.84
N ALA A 247 8.51 -20.88 -26.86
CA ALA A 247 9.81 -20.29 -26.53
C ALA A 247 10.18 -19.15 -27.48
N ARG A 248 9.86 -19.28 -28.78
CA ARG A 248 10.11 -18.25 -29.80
C ARG A 248 9.30 -16.97 -29.54
N GLU A 249 8.04 -17.11 -29.13
CA GLU A 249 7.17 -15.98 -28.79
C GLU A 249 7.50 -15.34 -27.44
N LEU A 250 7.96 -16.15 -26.48
CA LEU A 250 8.31 -15.67 -25.14
C LEU A 250 9.62 -14.88 -25.12
N ARG A 251 10.62 -15.29 -25.92
CA ARG A 251 11.97 -14.68 -25.93
C ARG A 251 11.98 -13.16 -26.17
N PRO A 252 11.26 -12.60 -27.16
CA PRO A 252 11.20 -11.15 -27.39
C PRO A 252 10.59 -10.36 -26.22
N MET A 253 9.85 -11.01 -25.32
CA MET A 253 9.19 -10.38 -24.17
C MET A 253 10.05 -10.40 -22.91
N LEU A 254 11.22 -11.05 -22.94
CA LEU A 254 12.08 -11.16 -21.77
C LEU A 254 12.77 -9.83 -21.47
N PRO A 255 12.56 -9.23 -20.29
CA PRO A 255 13.34 -8.08 -19.86
C PRO A 255 14.81 -8.44 -19.63
N ALA A 256 15.66 -7.42 -19.64
CA ALA A 256 17.09 -7.58 -19.37
C ALA A 256 17.32 -8.27 -18.01
N GLY A 257 18.24 -9.24 -18.00
CA GLY A 257 18.59 -10.01 -16.79
C GLY A 257 17.75 -11.26 -16.55
N LEU A 258 16.78 -11.57 -17.43
CA LEU A 258 16.11 -12.87 -17.46
C LEU A 258 16.64 -13.78 -18.57
N GLN A 259 16.73 -15.06 -18.25
CA GLN A 259 17.08 -16.12 -19.20
C GLN A 259 16.01 -17.19 -19.18
N LEU A 260 15.43 -17.49 -20.36
CA LEU A 260 14.56 -18.65 -20.53
C LEU A 260 15.40 -19.93 -20.55
N GLN A 261 15.20 -20.79 -19.55
CA GLN A 261 15.92 -22.05 -19.39
C GLN A 261 15.27 -23.15 -20.23
N SER A 262 13.95 -23.31 -20.11
CA SER A 262 13.20 -24.34 -20.82
C SER A 262 11.74 -23.98 -20.98
N VAL A 263 11.10 -24.61 -21.96
CA VAL A 263 9.64 -24.67 -22.11
C VAL A 263 9.27 -26.12 -22.37
N SER A 264 8.39 -26.68 -21.53
CA SER A 264 7.87 -28.04 -21.69
C SER A 264 6.35 -28.03 -21.62
N ARG A 265 5.69 -29.04 -22.19
CA ARG A 265 4.25 -29.24 -21.98
C ARG A 265 3.98 -29.57 -20.52
N ASP A 266 2.91 -29.00 -19.97
CA ASP A 266 2.46 -29.23 -18.59
C ASP A 266 0.94 -29.16 -18.53
N GLY A 267 0.28 -30.32 -18.41
CA GLY A 267 -1.17 -30.45 -18.50
C GLY A 267 -1.73 -29.88 -19.81
N VAL A 268 -2.67 -28.94 -19.69
CA VAL A 268 -3.35 -28.24 -20.81
C VAL A 268 -2.54 -27.08 -21.40
N GLY A 269 -1.28 -26.91 -21.01
CA GLY A 269 -0.47 -25.78 -21.45
C GLY A 269 1.02 -26.08 -21.38
N TYR A 270 1.79 -25.06 -21.01
CA TYR A 270 3.24 -25.09 -21.00
C TYR A 270 3.78 -24.58 -19.68
N ARG A 271 4.84 -25.21 -19.21
CA ARG A 271 5.66 -24.71 -18.11
C ARG A 271 6.94 -24.13 -18.69
N ALA A 272 7.11 -22.82 -18.52
CA ALA A 272 8.35 -22.11 -18.84
C ALA A 272 9.15 -21.88 -17.55
N LEU A 273 10.44 -22.22 -17.57
CA LEU A 273 11.37 -21.95 -16.47
C LEU A 273 12.27 -20.77 -16.85
N LEU A 274 12.30 -19.74 -16.00
CA LEU A 274 13.07 -18.53 -16.25
C LEU A 274 14.00 -18.24 -15.07
N ALA A 275 15.28 -18.03 -15.34
CA ALA A 275 16.28 -17.68 -14.34
C ALA A 275 16.55 -16.17 -14.33
N GLY A 276 16.82 -15.62 -13.15
CA GLY A 276 17.20 -14.23 -12.95
C GLY A 276 17.90 -14.01 -11.60
N ARG A 277 18.67 -12.93 -11.49
CA ARG A 277 19.40 -12.60 -10.24
C ARG A 277 18.50 -11.99 -9.15
N SER A 278 17.33 -11.48 -9.53
CA SER A 278 16.35 -10.90 -8.62
C SER A 278 14.94 -11.13 -9.13
N THR A 279 13.94 -10.83 -8.30
CA THR A 279 12.51 -10.97 -8.61
C THR A 279 11.97 -9.83 -9.48
N THR A 280 12.66 -8.69 -9.55
CA THR A 280 12.18 -7.48 -10.26
C THR A 280 11.93 -7.71 -11.75
N PRO A 281 12.83 -8.36 -12.51
CA PRO A 281 12.59 -8.63 -13.92
C PRO A 281 11.41 -9.60 -14.15
N PHE A 282 11.12 -10.51 -13.21
CA PHE A 282 9.93 -11.38 -13.33
C PHE A 282 8.63 -10.58 -13.27
N THR A 283 8.53 -9.60 -12.38
CA THR A 283 7.38 -8.69 -12.30
C THR A 283 7.16 -7.94 -13.63
N GLN A 284 8.25 -7.48 -14.25
CA GLN A 284 8.20 -6.82 -15.56
C GLN A 284 7.70 -7.78 -16.64
N LEU A 285 8.26 -9.00 -16.70
CA LEU A 285 7.81 -10.04 -17.63
C LEU A 285 6.32 -10.34 -17.48
N VAL A 286 5.82 -10.54 -16.26
CA VAL A 286 4.39 -10.80 -16.04
C VAL A 286 3.53 -9.63 -16.52
N SER A 287 3.99 -8.39 -16.34
CA SER A 287 3.31 -7.20 -16.87
C SER A 287 3.29 -7.20 -18.40
N THR A 288 4.42 -7.51 -19.04
CA THR A 288 4.54 -7.58 -20.50
C THR A 288 3.66 -8.68 -21.09
N LEU A 289 3.67 -9.88 -20.51
CA LEU A 289 2.84 -11.00 -20.94
C LEU A 289 1.35 -10.65 -20.91
N ARG A 290 0.88 -10.04 -19.83
CA ARG A 290 -0.51 -9.59 -19.68
C ARG A 290 -0.93 -8.57 -20.71
N ARG A 291 -0.04 -7.64 -21.04
CA ARG A 291 -0.30 -6.61 -22.05
C ARG A 291 -0.19 -7.14 -23.48
N SER A 292 0.54 -8.24 -23.68
CA SER A 292 0.75 -8.83 -25.00
C SER A 292 -0.47 -9.60 -25.51
N TYR A 293 -1.31 -10.12 -24.60
CA TYR A 293 -2.43 -11.03 -24.91
C TYR A 293 -2.05 -12.21 -25.82
N ARG A 294 -0.75 -12.55 -25.89
CA ARG A 294 -0.21 -13.53 -26.85
C ARG A 294 -0.52 -14.97 -26.48
N PHE A 295 -0.71 -15.23 -25.20
CA PHE A 295 -0.97 -16.56 -24.64
C PHE A 295 -2.41 -16.61 -24.11
N ARG A 296 -3.08 -17.76 -24.28
CA ARG A 296 -4.46 -17.97 -23.80
C ARG A 296 -4.62 -17.75 -22.28
N HIS A 297 -3.56 -17.98 -21.53
CA HIS A 297 -3.44 -17.62 -20.12
C HIS A 297 -1.96 -17.53 -19.73
N GLU A 298 -1.68 -16.79 -18.66
CA GLU A 298 -0.38 -16.71 -18.02
C GLU A 298 -0.55 -16.74 -16.49
N ARG A 299 0.23 -17.59 -15.81
CA ARG A 299 0.18 -17.69 -14.35
C ARG A 299 1.52 -18.10 -13.79
N VAL A 300 2.01 -17.40 -12.77
CA VAL A 300 3.15 -17.90 -12.00
C VAL A 300 2.71 -19.09 -11.16
N VAL A 301 3.38 -20.22 -11.36
CA VAL A 301 3.11 -21.49 -10.67
C VAL A 301 4.24 -21.92 -9.76
N GLY A 302 5.36 -21.21 -9.76
CA GLY A 302 6.39 -21.43 -8.75
C GLY A 302 7.47 -20.37 -8.79
N LEU A 303 8.18 -20.28 -7.68
CA LEU A 303 9.39 -19.50 -7.52
C LEU A 303 10.33 -20.30 -6.64
N SER A 304 11.54 -20.55 -7.10
CA SER A 304 12.58 -21.25 -6.33
C SER A 304 13.87 -20.46 -6.34
N ARG A 305 14.74 -20.77 -5.37
CA ARG A 305 16.07 -20.17 -5.24
C ARG A 305 17.12 -21.25 -5.44
N LEU A 306 18.02 -21.03 -6.38
CA LEU A 306 19.16 -21.91 -6.64
C LEU A 306 20.26 -21.70 -5.59
N ALA A 307 21.16 -22.69 -5.46
CA ALA A 307 22.24 -22.68 -4.48
C ALA A 307 23.16 -21.44 -4.57
N HIS A 308 23.31 -20.86 -5.76
CA HIS A 308 24.13 -19.66 -5.99
C HIS A 308 23.36 -18.34 -5.79
N GLY A 309 22.15 -18.40 -5.24
CA GLY A 309 21.33 -17.24 -4.91
C GLY A 309 20.48 -16.69 -6.07
N GLU A 310 20.59 -17.27 -7.26
CA GLU A 310 19.72 -16.98 -8.40
C GLU A 310 18.29 -17.48 -8.16
N TRP A 311 17.33 -16.78 -8.75
CA TRP A 311 15.92 -17.12 -8.68
C TRP A 311 15.47 -17.80 -9.97
N VAL A 312 14.58 -18.79 -9.84
CA VAL A 312 13.92 -19.44 -10.96
C VAL A 312 12.41 -19.29 -10.82
N LEU A 313 11.79 -18.64 -11.80
CA LEU A 313 10.35 -18.53 -11.93
C LEU A 313 9.82 -19.67 -12.80
N ALA A 314 8.82 -20.39 -12.30
CA ALA A 314 8.02 -21.31 -13.09
C ALA A 314 6.72 -20.61 -13.51
N LEU A 315 6.51 -20.48 -14.82
CA LEU A 315 5.38 -19.82 -15.43
C LEU A 315 4.55 -20.83 -16.22
N SER A 316 3.26 -20.92 -15.92
CA SER A 316 2.27 -21.62 -16.73
C SER A 316 1.77 -20.69 -17.83
N LEU A 317 1.83 -21.18 -19.07
CA LEU A 317 1.36 -20.50 -20.27
C LEU A 317 0.34 -21.37 -20.99
N GLY A 318 -0.69 -20.75 -21.56
CA GLY A 318 -1.56 -21.41 -22.51
C GLY A 318 -0.97 -21.43 -23.93
N ASP A 319 -1.70 -22.06 -24.85
CA ASP A 319 -1.41 -21.99 -26.29
C ASP A 319 -1.20 -20.55 -26.77
N ILE A 320 -0.39 -20.40 -27.83
CA ILE A 320 -0.33 -19.14 -28.56
C ILE A 320 -1.72 -18.88 -29.09
N TRP A 321 -2.21 -17.70 -28.79
CA TRP A 321 -3.37 -17.20 -29.46
C TRP A 321 -2.91 -16.72 -30.84
N ARG A 322 -2.99 -17.60 -31.86
CA ARG A 322 -2.59 -17.28 -33.25
C ARG A 322 -3.46 -16.16 -33.83
N ASP A 323 -4.73 -16.18 -33.47
CA ASP A 323 -5.69 -15.09 -33.66
C ASP A 323 -5.73 -14.15 -32.45
N SER A 324 -4.59 -13.99 -31.76
CA SER A 324 -4.48 -13.08 -30.60
C SER A 324 -4.87 -11.68 -31.05
N PRO A 325 -5.81 -11.03 -30.39
CA PRO A 325 -6.26 -9.70 -30.75
C PRO A 325 -5.28 -8.56 -30.40
N ALA A 326 -4.03 -8.88 -30.02
CA ALA A 326 -2.91 -7.94 -30.10
C ALA A 326 -2.36 -7.75 -31.53
N ASN A 327 -2.89 -8.53 -32.48
CA ASN A 327 -2.85 -8.39 -33.94
C ASN A 327 -3.94 -7.37 -34.37
N PRO A 328 -3.88 -6.67 -35.52
CA PRO A 328 -4.45 -5.33 -35.81
C PRO A 328 -5.98 -5.10 -35.74
N ARG A 329 -6.74 -6.02 -35.12
CA ARG A 329 -8.14 -5.86 -34.69
C ARG A 329 -8.24 -5.98 -33.16
N ASP A 330 -7.70 -4.99 -32.43
CA ASP A 330 -7.85 -4.87 -30.97
C ASP A 330 -9.34 -4.95 -30.56
N PRO A 331 -9.77 -5.95 -29.77
CA PRO A 331 -11.16 -6.16 -29.36
C PRO A 331 -11.43 -5.31 -28.12
N THR A 332 -10.40 -5.01 -27.32
CA THR A 332 -10.50 -4.06 -26.22
C THR A 332 -10.66 -2.63 -26.74
N GLY A 333 -10.22 -2.35 -27.96
CA GLY A 333 -10.40 -1.06 -28.63
C GLY A 333 -11.87 -0.67 -28.75
N PRO A 334 -12.74 -1.48 -29.38
CA PRO A 334 -14.18 -1.32 -29.36
C PRO A 334 -14.76 -1.22 -27.94
N LEU A 335 -14.30 -2.04 -26.98
CA LEU A 335 -14.75 -1.97 -25.58
C LEU A 335 -14.47 -0.60 -24.97
N VAL A 336 -13.22 -0.16 -25.00
CA VAL A 336 -12.75 1.11 -24.44
C VAL A 336 -13.46 2.29 -25.12
N ARG A 337 -13.63 2.24 -26.44
CA ARG A 337 -14.38 3.27 -27.20
C ARG A 337 -15.87 3.28 -26.88
N ALA A 338 -16.44 2.16 -26.43
CA ALA A 338 -17.85 2.05 -26.06
C ALA A 338 -18.12 2.43 -24.60
N LEU A 339 -17.09 2.61 -23.76
CA LEU A 339 -17.29 2.98 -22.36
C LEU A 339 -17.76 4.43 -22.25
N PRO A 340 -18.84 4.70 -21.50
CA PRO A 340 -19.25 6.06 -21.20
C PRO A 340 -18.27 6.72 -20.22
N ASP A 341 -18.24 8.06 -20.23
CA ASP A 341 -17.49 8.83 -19.25
C ASP A 341 -17.83 8.41 -17.82
N GLY A 342 -16.79 8.29 -16.99
CA GLY A 342 -16.92 7.82 -15.60
C GLY A 342 -16.75 6.31 -15.40
N VAL A 343 -16.70 5.51 -16.48
CA VAL A 343 -16.40 4.07 -16.42
C VAL A 343 -15.02 3.78 -16.97
N ARG A 344 -14.22 3.06 -16.19
CA ARG A 344 -12.84 2.68 -16.57
C ARG A 344 -12.69 1.18 -16.63
N MET A 345 -12.09 0.69 -17.70
CA MET A 345 -11.59 -0.67 -17.76
C MET A 345 -10.25 -0.75 -17.02
N VAL A 346 -10.19 -1.56 -15.96
CA VAL A 346 -9.00 -1.69 -15.11
C VAL A 346 -8.32 -3.04 -15.21
N GLY A 347 -8.93 -3.99 -15.93
CA GLY A 347 -8.36 -5.31 -16.15
C GLY A 347 -9.05 -6.04 -17.29
N VAL A 348 -8.28 -6.88 -17.98
CA VAL A 348 -8.76 -7.82 -18.99
C VAL A 348 -8.03 -9.14 -18.75
N ARG A 349 -8.75 -10.25 -18.77
CA ARG A 349 -8.16 -11.60 -18.71
C ARG A 349 -8.84 -12.52 -19.71
N GLY A 350 -8.10 -13.47 -20.27
CA GLY A 350 -8.70 -14.55 -21.06
C GLY A 350 -9.61 -15.43 -20.18
N ALA A 351 -10.74 -15.85 -20.71
CA ALA A 351 -11.70 -16.71 -20.03
C ALA A 351 -12.34 -17.70 -21.02
N GLY A 352 -11.78 -18.90 -21.15
CA GLY A 352 -12.30 -19.91 -22.09
C GLY A 352 -12.26 -19.42 -23.54
N LYS A 353 -13.44 -19.23 -24.15
CA LYS A 353 -13.60 -18.75 -25.54
C LYS A 353 -13.76 -17.22 -25.65
N GLY A 354 -13.54 -16.47 -24.58
CA GLY A 354 -13.77 -15.03 -24.54
C GLY A 354 -12.82 -14.29 -23.59
N LEU A 355 -13.18 -13.06 -23.27
CA LEU A 355 -12.47 -12.17 -22.36
C LEU A 355 -13.36 -11.89 -21.14
N GLU A 356 -12.74 -11.79 -19.98
CA GLU A 356 -13.34 -11.14 -18.81
C GLU A 356 -12.71 -9.78 -18.61
N VAL A 357 -13.57 -8.77 -18.53
CA VAL A 357 -13.21 -7.37 -18.45
C VAL A 357 -13.66 -6.84 -17.10
N THR A 358 -12.73 -6.27 -16.35
CA THR A 358 -13.02 -5.61 -15.07
C THR A 358 -13.27 -4.13 -15.32
N LEU A 359 -14.48 -3.68 -15.04
CA LEU A 359 -14.92 -2.30 -15.15
C LEU A 359 -15.07 -1.68 -13.76
N VAL A 360 -14.74 -0.40 -13.63
CA VAL A 360 -14.91 0.37 -12.40
C VAL A 360 -15.66 1.67 -12.70
N SER A 361 -16.66 1.97 -11.87
CA SER A 361 -17.45 3.22 -11.93
C SER A 361 -17.77 3.71 -10.52
N GLN A 362 -17.96 5.01 -10.34
CA GLN A 362 -18.54 5.57 -9.10
C GLN A 362 -20.08 5.54 -9.10
N GLU A 363 -20.70 5.31 -10.27
CA GLU A 363 -22.14 5.41 -10.49
C GLU A 363 -22.68 4.12 -11.13
N GLN A 364 -23.74 3.56 -10.55
CA GLN A 364 -24.40 2.35 -11.07
C GLN A 364 -25.03 2.58 -12.45
N PRO A 365 -25.75 3.70 -12.72
CA PRO A 365 -26.32 3.94 -14.05
C PRO A 365 -25.27 3.93 -15.16
N ARG A 366 -24.08 4.50 -14.89
CA ARG A 366 -22.94 4.50 -15.83
C ARG A 366 -22.41 3.10 -16.10
N MET A 367 -22.35 2.25 -15.08
CA MET A 367 -21.96 0.85 -15.25
C MET A 367 -22.97 0.08 -16.11
N ASP A 368 -24.27 0.30 -15.90
CA ASP A 368 -25.33 -0.33 -16.68
C ASP A 368 -25.30 0.13 -18.15
N ASP A 369 -25.03 1.42 -18.38
CA ASP A 369 -24.81 1.99 -19.72
C ASP A 369 -23.59 1.38 -20.40
N ALA A 370 -22.48 1.19 -19.69
CA ALA A 370 -21.29 0.54 -20.22
C ALA A 370 -21.58 -0.90 -20.66
N VAL A 371 -22.26 -1.69 -19.83
CA VAL A 371 -22.63 -3.07 -20.18
C VAL A 371 -23.53 -3.11 -21.42
N ARG A 372 -24.51 -2.20 -21.51
CA ARG A 372 -25.38 -2.07 -22.69
C ARG A 372 -24.61 -1.67 -23.94
N ALA A 373 -23.68 -0.73 -23.84
CA ALA A 373 -22.85 -0.28 -24.95
C ALA A 373 -21.97 -1.43 -25.47
N ILE A 374 -21.35 -2.19 -24.56
CA ILE A 374 -20.54 -3.37 -24.89
C ILE A 374 -21.38 -4.45 -25.58
N ALA A 375 -22.60 -4.72 -25.09
CA ALA A 375 -23.51 -5.71 -25.68
C ALA A 375 -23.98 -5.37 -27.10
N ARG A 376 -23.86 -4.10 -27.52
CA ARG A 376 -24.22 -3.64 -28.88
C ARG A 376 -23.07 -3.72 -29.87
N LEU A 377 -21.85 -4.02 -29.42
CA LEU A 377 -20.70 -4.11 -30.30
C LEU A 377 -20.81 -5.36 -31.19
N SER A 378 -20.71 -5.17 -32.50
CA SER A 378 -20.75 -6.24 -33.50
C SER A 378 -19.58 -7.23 -33.40
N ALA A 379 -18.54 -6.89 -32.64
CA ALA A 379 -17.38 -7.72 -32.37
C ALA A 379 -17.67 -8.90 -31.42
N TYR A 380 -18.82 -8.90 -30.73
CA TYR A 380 -19.14 -9.91 -29.71
C TYR A 380 -20.43 -10.68 -30.00
N ASP A 381 -20.38 -11.99 -29.77
CA ASP A 381 -21.53 -12.89 -29.86
C ASP A 381 -22.28 -13.03 -28.55
N SER A 382 -21.61 -12.81 -27.42
CA SER A 382 -22.25 -12.85 -26.12
C SER A 382 -21.56 -11.91 -25.13
N VAL A 383 -22.36 -11.20 -24.34
CA VAL A 383 -21.91 -10.34 -23.25
C VAL A 383 -22.69 -10.72 -21.99
N ALA A 384 -22.00 -10.99 -20.88
CA ALA A 384 -22.62 -11.40 -19.63
C ALA A 384 -21.90 -10.80 -18.42
N VAL A 385 -22.63 -10.21 -17.48
CA VAL A 385 -22.06 -9.75 -16.20
C VAL A 385 -21.92 -10.96 -15.29
N LYS A 386 -20.68 -11.29 -14.89
CA LYS A 386 -20.38 -12.41 -13.99
C LYS A 386 -20.48 -12.02 -12.51
N SER A 387 -20.05 -10.81 -12.19
CA SER A 387 -20.16 -10.27 -10.84
C SER A 387 -20.21 -8.74 -10.89
N SER A 388 -20.86 -8.15 -9.89
CA SER A 388 -20.86 -6.71 -9.63
C SER A 388 -20.82 -6.52 -8.12
N ILE A 389 -19.82 -5.80 -7.62
CA ILE A 389 -19.60 -5.58 -6.20
C ILE A 389 -19.40 -4.08 -5.97
N ARG A 390 -20.10 -3.53 -4.99
CA ARG A 390 -19.85 -2.18 -4.50
C ARG A 390 -18.82 -2.23 -3.38
N SER A 391 -17.70 -1.55 -3.58
CA SER A 391 -16.68 -1.33 -2.56
C SER A 391 -17.25 -0.56 -1.38
N THR A 392 -17.04 -1.06 -0.17
CA THR A 392 -17.47 -0.38 1.06
C THR A 392 -16.57 0.80 1.44
N TYR A 393 -15.36 0.88 0.86
CA TYR A 393 -14.36 1.87 1.21
C TYR A 393 -14.54 3.19 0.46
N ASP A 394 -14.68 3.11 -0.86
CA ASP A 394 -14.75 4.27 -1.76
C ASP A 394 -16.06 4.32 -2.56
N GLN A 395 -17.03 3.45 -2.24
CA GLN A 395 -18.32 3.32 -2.94
C GLN A 395 -18.21 2.97 -4.43
N ALA A 396 -17.01 2.66 -4.94
CA ALA A 396 -16.80 2.30 -6.32
C ALA A 396 -17.46 0.95 -6.63
N ILE A 397 -18.08 0.87 -7.79
CA ILE A 397 -18.70 -0.35 -8.33
C ILE A 397 -17.68 -1.02 -9.24
N VAL A 398 -17.36 -2.27 -8.93
CA VAL A 398 -16.48 -3.11 -9.73
C VAL A 398 -17.32 -4.21 -10.36
N ALA A 399 -17.39 -4.24 -11.69
CA ALA A 399 -18.10 -5.27 -12.44
C ALA A 399 -17.13 -6.12 -13.26
N ILE A 400 -17.32 -7.44 -13.26
CA ILE A 400 -16.63 -8.37 -14.15
C ILE A 400 -17.60 -8.74 -15.27
N VAL A 401 -17.28 -8.32 -16.49
CA VAL A 401 -18.07 -8.55 -17.70
C VAL A 401 -17.36 -9.56 -18.58
N TYR A 402 -17.99 -10.67 -18.87
CA TYR A 402 -17.53 -11.64 -19.85
C TYR A 402 -18.03 -11.24 -21.25
N VAL A 403 -17.13 -11.20 -22.22
CA VAL A 403 -17.43 -11.00 -23.63
C VAL A 403 -16.87 -12.17 -24.44
N ARG A 404 -17.64 -12.71 -25.37
CA ARG A 404 -17.21 -13.74 -26.31
C ARG A 404 -17.12 -13.12 -27.70
N GLU A 405 -15.95 -13.19 -28.30
CA GLU A 405 -15.74 -12.69 -29.66
C GLU A 405 -16.56 -13.49 -30.67
N ARG A 406 -17.06 -12.76 -31.66
CA ARG A 406 -17.67 -13.35 -32.85
C ARG A 406 -16.58 -13.98 -33.70
N THR A 407 -16.61 -15.30 -33.83
CA THR A 407 -15.86 -15.99 -34.88
C THR A 407 -16.52 -15.63 -36.21
N GLU A 408 -15.83 -14.86 -37.07
CA GLU A 408 -16.25 -14.72 -38.47
C GLU A 408 -16.39 -16.12 -39.10
N PRO A 409 -17.41 -16.37 -39.94
CA PRO A 409 -17.57 -17.64 -40.65
C PRO A 409 -16.43 -17.94 -41.62
#